data_AF-A0A7S4PFJ4-F1
#
_entry.id   AF-A0A7S4PFJ4-F1
#
_cell.length_a   1.000
_cell.length_b   1.000
_cell.length_c   1.000
_cell.angle_alpha   90.00
_cell.angle_beta   90.00
_cell.angle_gamma   90.00
#
_symmetry.space_group_name_H-M   'P 1'
#
loop_
_entity.id
_entity.type
_entity.pdbx_description
1 polymer ?
#
loop_
_entity_poly.entity_id
_entity_poly.type
_entity_poly.pdbx_seq_one_letter_code
_entity_poly.pdbx_strand_id
1 'polypeptide(L)'
;SKLDRINPLWAAPEVLEGQPYTTLSDVYAMGVMLWELVTREIPYDEVVTRSQGGRKVTLKDAFKNIAREEILAGERPIFPKDTPEEYVELAQQCWQPEASQRPPF
;
A
#
# COMPACT_ATOMS: atom_id res chain seq x y z
N SER A 1 1.50 -4.19 -21.31
CA SER A 1 2.79 -4.12 -20.57
C SER A 1 2.77 -5.11 -19.41
N LYS A 2 3.94 -5.55 -18.87
CA LYS A 2 4.00 -6.35 -17.62
C LYS A 2 3.33 -5.64 -16.43
N LEU A 3 3.27 -4.31 -16.47
CA LEU A 3 2.64 -3.45 -15.47
C LEU A 3 1.10 -3.48 -15.49
N ASP A 4 0.45 -3.87 -16.59
CA ASP A 4 -1.02 -3.85 -16.71
C ASP A 4 -1.71 -4.91 -15.83
N ARG A 5 -0.94 -5.89 -15.34
CA ARG A 5 -1.43 -6.96 -14.46
C ARG A 5 -1.25 -6.66 -12.98
N ILE A 6 -0.57 -5.56 -12.65
CA ILE A 6 -0.25 -5.19 -11.27
C ILE A 6 -1.37 -4.31 -10.73
N ASN A 7 -1.83 -4.63 -9.52
CA ASN A 7 -2.75 -3.76 -8.80
C ASN A 7 -1.93 -2.80 -7.93
N PRO A 8 -1.86 -1.50 -8.28
CA PRO A 8 -0.90 -0.60 -7.65
C PRO A 8 -1.15 -0.37 -6.17
N LEU A 9 -2.37 -0.61 -5.67
CA LEU A 9 -2.69 -0.40 -4.25
C LEU A 9 -1.99 -1.41 -3.32
N TRP A 10 -1.55 -2.56 -3.83
CA TRP A 10 -0.80 -3.56 -3.06
C TRP A 10 0.66 -3.67 -3.54
N ALA A 11 1.03 -2.95 -4.59
CA ALA A 11 2.35 -3.04 -5.18
C ALA A 11 3.37 -2.30 -4.32
N ALA A 12 4.51 -2.93 -4.11
CA ALA A 12 5.63 -2.33 -3.42
C ALA A 12 6.19 -1.12 -4.20
N PRO A 13 6.80 -0.12 -3.53
CA PRO A 13 7.37 1.05 -4.16
C PRO A 13 8.31 0.72 -5.33
N GLU A 14 9.21 -0.25 -5.14
CA GLU A 14 10.15 -0.66 -6.17
C GLU A 14 9.45 -1.24 -7.41
N VAL A 15 8.35 -1.97 -7.22
CA VAL A 15 7.55 -2.53 -8.31
C VAL A 15 6.83 -1.43 -9.08
N LEU A 16 6.31 -0.42 -8.37
CA LEU A 16 5.70 0.76 -9.00
C LEU A 16 6.71 1.55 -9.83
N GLU A 17 7.96 1.64 -9.36
CA GLU A 17 9.09 2.26 -10.09
C GLU A 17 9.60 1.43 -11.27
N GLY A 18 9.08 0.21 -11.47
CA GLY A 18 9.46 -0.67 -12.56
C GLY A 18 10.71 -1.51 -12.28
N GLN A 19 11.17 -1.55 -11.02
CA GLN A 19 12.20 -2.48 -10.59
C GLN A 19 11.69 -3.93 -10.59
N PRO A 20 12.60 -4.92 -10.60
CA PRO A 20 12.22 -6.32 -10.56
C PRO A 20 11.37 -6.67 -9.34
N TYR A 21 10.35 -7.50 -9.56
CA TYR A 21 9.59 -8.12 -8.48
C TYR A 21 10.47 -9.10 -7.70
N THR A 22 10.36 -9.09 -6.37
CA THR A 22 11.09 -10.02 -5.49
C THR A 22 10.16 -10.58 -4.41
N THR A 23 10.62 -11.56 -3.64
CA THR A 23 9.89 -12.05 -2.46
C THR A 23 9.61 -10.93 -1.46
N LEU A 24 10.49 -9.93 -1.33
CA LEU A 24 10.26 -8.78 -0.46
C LEU A 24 9.13 -7.86 -0.97
N SER A 25 8.80 -7.94 -2.26
CA SER A 25 7.63 -7.27 -2.83
C SER A 25 6.33 -7.98 -2.42
N ASP A 26 6.34 -9.33 -2.29
CA ASP A 26 5.23 -10.08 -1.69
C ASP A 26 5.03 -9.69 -0.21
N VAL A 27 6.12 -9.55 0.54
CA VAL A 27 6.10 -9.12 1.95
C VAL A 27 5.43 -7.75 2.10
N TYR A 28 5.74 -6.80 1.22
CA TYR A 28 5.06 -5.50 1.20
C TYR A 28 3.55 -5.65 1.00
N ALA A 29 3.14 -6.43 0.01
CA ALA A 29 1.73 -6.68 -0.27
C ALA A 29 1.03 -7.33 0.93
N MET A 30 1.73 -8.17 1.69
CA MET A 30 1.21 -8.73 2.94
C MET A 30 0.89 -7.66 3.98
N GLY A 31 1.75 -6.65 4.15
CA GLY A 31 1.47 -5.52 5.06
C GLY A 31 0.17 -4.78 4.69
N VAL A 32 -0.04 -4.53 3.39
CA VAL A 32 -1.27 -3.92 2.88
C VAL A 32 -2.49 -4.83 3.10
N MET A 33 -2.35 -6.13 2.84
CA MET A 33 -3.43 -7.11 3.09
C MET A 33 -3.80 -7.21 4.57
N LEU A 34 -2.83 -7.15 5.49
CA LEU A 34 -3.11 -7.15 6.93
C LEU A 34 -4.01 -5.95 7.29
N TRP A 35 -3.71 -4.77 6.77
CA TRP A 35 -4.60 -3.61 6.95
C TRP A 35 -6.00 -3.85 6.37
N GLU A 36 -6.08 -4.34 5.13
CA GLU A 36 -7.35 -4.62 4.46
C GLU A 36 -8.21 -5.65 5.21
N LEU A 37 -7.60 -6.66 5.83
CA LEU A 37 -8.32 -7.68 6.59
C LEU A 37 -8.99 -7.11 7.85
N VAL A 38 -8.34 -6.14 8.50
CA VAL A 38 -8.86 -5.47 9.70
C VAL A 38 -10.00 -4.53 9.34
N THR A 39 -9.79 -3.69 8.32
CA THR A 39 -10.74 -2.61 7.98
C THR A 39 -11.84 -3.04 7.04
N ARG A 40 -11.57 -4.03 6.18
CA ARG A 40 -12.40 -4.40 5.01
C ARG A 40 -12.62 -3.23 4.04
N GLU A 41 -11.72 -2.27 4.04
CA GLU A 41 -11.76 -1.08 3.20
C GLU A 41 -10.78 -1.18 2.03
N ILE A 42 -10.93 -0.28 1.04
CA ILE A 42 -10.00 -0.20 -0.09
C ILE A 42 -8.71 0.49 0.39
N PRO A 43 -7.53 -0.13 0.21
CA PRO A 43 -6.28 0.49 0.59
C PRO A 43 -6.10 1.87 -0.05
N TYR A 44 -5.62 2.83 0.75
CA TYR A 44 -5.30 4.20 0.35
C TYR A 44 -6.49 5.09 -0.07
N ASP A 45 -7.76 4.66 0.06
CA ASP A 45 -8.92 5.50 -0.31
C ASP A 45 -8.97 6.81 0.49
N GLU A 46 -8.73 6.75 1.80
CA GLU A 46 -8.67 7.94 2.66
C GLU A 46 -7.47 8.84 2.33
N VAL A 47 -6.30 8.24 2.11
CA VAL A 47 -5.05 8.96 1.77
C VAL A 47 -5.24 9.75 0.48
N VAL A 48 -5.75 9.09 -0.57
CA VAL A 48 -6.05 9.69 -1.88
C VAL A 48 -7.13 10.76 -1.74
N THR A 49 -8.21 10.48 -1.01
CA THR A 49 -9.30 11.45 -0.82
C THR A 49 -8.80 12.71 -0.10
N ARG A 50 -7.93 12.55 0.90
CA ARG A 50 -7.31 13.67 1.64
C ARG A 50 -6.40 14.50 0.73
N SER A 51 -5.54 13.87 -0.07
CA SER A 51 -4.63 14.61 -0.97
C SER A 51 -5.38 15.40 -2.06
N GLN A 52 -6.59 14.96 -2.42
CA GLN A 52 -7.48 15.67 -3.33
C GLN A 52 -8.41 16.70 -2.66
N GLY A 53 -8.17 17.05 -1.39
CA GLY A 53 -8.98 18.03 -0.67
C GLY A 53 -10.42 17.58 -0.40
N GLY A 54 -10.62 16.27 -0.17
CA GLY A 54 -11.92 15.68 0.13
C GLY A 54 -12.77 15.35 -1.09
N ARG A 55 -12.24 15.51 -2.32
CA ARG A 55 -12.94 15.14 -3.55
C ARG A 55 -12.79 13.65 -3.83
N LYS A 56 -13.91 12.93 -3.93
CA LYS A 56 -13.92 11.52 -4.31
C LYS A 56 -13.54 11.35 -5.78
N VAL A 57 -12.45 10.65 -6.05
CA VAL A 57 -11.99 10.33 -7.42
C VAL A 57 -12.64 9.02 -7.86
N THR A 58 -13.50 9.07 -8.89
CA THR A 58 -14.30 7.92 -9.35
C THR A 58 -13.76 7.19 -10.57
N LEU A 59 -12.77 7.76 -11.29
CA LEU A 59 -12.11 7.07 -12.40
C LEU A 59 -11.05 6.11 -11.85
N LYS A 60 -11.23 4.80 -12.09
CA LYS A 60 -10.37 3.73 -11.56
C LYS A 60 -8.88 3.95 -11.87
N ASP A 61 -8.56 4.42 -13.07
CA ASP A 61 -7.17 4.68 -13.47
C ASP A 61 -6.61 5.95 -12.82
N ALA A 62 -7.42 7.00 -12.67
CA ALA A 62 -7.01 8.21 -11.97
C ALA A 62 -6.76 7.93 -10.48
N PHE A 63 -7.65 7.16 -9.84
CA PHE A 63 -7.49 6.73 -8.45
C PHE A 63 -6.19 5.94 -8.25
N LYS A 64 -5.92 4.97 -9.15
CA LYS A 64 -4.70 4.16 -9.11
C LYS A 64 -3.42 4.96 -9.32
N ASN A 65 -3.44 5.99 -10.17
CA ASN A 65 -2.28 6.86 -10.38
C ASN A 65 -1.99 7.73 -9.14
N ILE A 66 -3.03 8.29 -8.50
CA ILE A 66 -2.84 9.06 -7.28
C ILE A 66 -2.35 8.14 -6.16
N ALA A 67 -2.97 6.96 -5.98
CA ALA A 67 -2.50 6.00 -4.98
C ALA A 67 -1.03 5.61 -5.18
N ARG A 68 -0.57 5.45 -6.44
CA ARG A 68 0.84 5.24 -6.75
C ARG A 68 1.72 6.39 -6.24
N GLU A 69 1.32 7.64 -6.46
CA GLU A 69 2.08 8.81 -5.98
C GLU A 69 2.17 8.84 -4.45
N GLU A 70 1.05 8.59 -3.75
CA GLU A 70 1.01 8.53 -2.28
C GLU A 70 1.88 7.39 -1.72
N ILE A 71 1.84 6.21 -2.33
CA ILE A 71 2.66 5.05 -1.94
C ILE A 71 4.16 5.39 -2.04
N LEU A 72 4.55 6.01 -3.16
CA LEU A 72 5.93 6.43 -3.42
C LEU A 72 6.36 7.58 -2.49
N ALA A 73 5.43 8.43 -2.07
CA ALA A 73 5.67 9.45 -1.05
C ALA A 73 5.83 8.88 0.38
N GLY A 74 5.58 7.59 0.57
CA GLY A 74 5.70 6.92 1.87
C GLY A 74 4.42 6.94 2.70
N GLU A 75 3.31 7.45 2.17
CA GLU A 75 2.03 7.42 2.87
C GLU A 75 1.57 5.96 3.05
N ARG A 76 0.86 5.69 4.15
CA ARG A 76 0.34 4.36 4.49
C ARG A 76 -1.07 4.48 5.08
N PRO A 77 -1.94 3.47 4.92
CA PRO A 77 -3.24 3.45 5.56
C PRO A 77 -3.13 3.43 7.09
N ILE A 78 -4.10 4.05 7.76
CA ILE A 78 -4.12 4.16 9.22
C ILE A 78 -5.00 3.04 9.79
N PHE A 79 -4.49 2.30 10.77
CA PHE A 79 -5.27 1.28 11.46
C PHE A 79 -6.28 1.90 12.44
N PRO A 80 -7.46 1.28 12.64
CA PRO A 80 -8.36 1.60 13.74
C PRO A 80 -7.64 1.51 15.09
N LYS A 81 -7.99 2.40 16.03
CA LYS A 81 -7.33 2.51 17.35
C LYS A 81 -7.43 1.26 18.22
N ASP A 82 -8.42 0.42 17.96
CA ASP A 82 -8.71 -0.84 18.65
C ASP A 82 -8.02 -2.06 18.01
N THR A 83 -7.25 -1.86 16.94
CA THR A 83 -6.43 -2.92 16.33
C THR A 83 -5.33 -3.36 17.31
N PRO A 84 -5.13 -4.66 17.56
CA PRO A 84 -4.03 -5.15 18.40
C PRO A 84 -2.67 -4.62 17.92
N GLU A 85 -1.87 -4.11 18.84
CA GLU A 85 -0.58 -3.45 18.54
C GLU A 85 0.37 -4.36 17.77
N GLU A 86 0.52 -5.62 18.18
CA GLU A 86 1.35 -6.62 17.51
C GLU A 86 0.97 -6.82 16.02
N TYR A 87 -0.32 -6.67 15.69
CA TYR A 87 -0.81 -6.79 14.33
C TYR A 87 -0.44 -5.55 13.50
N VAL A 88 -0.58 -4.35 14.11
CA VAL A 88 -0.17 -3.08 13.50
C VAL A 88 1.34 -3.09 13.24
N GLU A 89 2.13 -3.51 14.23
CA GLU A 89 3.58 -3.61 14.12
C GLU A 89 4.01 -4.56 13.00
N LEU A 90 3.39 -5.74 12.90
CA LEU A 90 3.68 -6.69 11.84
C LEU A 90 3.42 -6.07 10.46
N ALA A 91 2.26 -5.45 10.26
CA ALA A 91 1.95 -4.77 9.00
C ALA A 91 2.97 -3.66 8.71
N GLN A 92 3.36 -2.90 9.74
CA GLN A 92 4.35 -1.83 9.64
C GLN A 92 5.75 -2.31 9.28
N GLN A 93 6.18 -3.44 9.80
CA GLN A 93 7.44 -4.08 9.38
C GLN A 93 7.37 -4.57 7.93
N CYS A 94 6.21 -5.09 7.50
CA CYS A 94 6.05 -5.65 6.17
C CYS A 94 6.08 -4.60 5.05
N TRP A 95 5.48 -3.42 5.25
CA TRP A 95 5.36 -2.40 4.20
C TRP A 95 6.39 -1.25 4.29
N GLN A 96 7.58 -1.55 4.81
CA GLN A 96 8.70 -0.60 4.86
C GLN A 96 9.05 -0.11 3.44
N PRO A 97 9.41 1.18 3.26
CA PRO A 97 9.77 1.70 1.94
C PRO A 97 10.93 0.92 1.31
N GLU A 98 12.00 0.74 2.07
CA GLU A 98 13.18 -0.01 1.64
C GLU A 98 12.95 -1.52 1.80
N ALA A 99 13.12 -2.27 0.71
CA ALA A 99 12.84 -3.71 0.69
C ALA A 99 13.70 -4.48 1.70
N SER A 100 14.96 -4.08 1.87
CA SER A 100 15.90 -4.72 2.80
C SER A 100 15.55 -4.53 4.29
N GLN A 101 14.62 -3.62 4.61
CA GLN A 101 14.13 -3.40 5.98
C GLN A 101 12.90 -4.23 6.33
N ARG A 102 12.36 -4.97 5.35
CA ARG A 102 11.20 -5.84 5.54
C ARG A 102 11.65 -7.20 6.12
N PRO A 103 10.81 -7.90 6.89
CA PRO A 103 11.14 -9.24 7.38
C PRO A 103 11.38 -10.24 6.22
N PRO A 104 12.37 -11.15 6.32
CA PRO A 104 12.76 -12.04 5.23
C PRO A 104 12.08 -13.42 5.27
N PHE A 105 10.88 -13.52 5.83
CA PHE A 105 10.19 -14.81 6.02
C PHE A 105 9.84 -15.51 4.70
#